data_AF-A0A819KBZ9-F1
#
_entry.id   AF-A0A819KBZ9-F1
#
_cell.length_a   1.000
_cell.length_b   1.000
_cell.length_c   1.000
_cell.angle_alpha   90.00
_cell.angle_beta   90.00
_cell.angle_gamma   90.00
#
_symmetry.space_group_name_H-M   'P 1'
#
loop_
_entity.id
_entity.type
_entity.pdbx_description
1 polymer ?
#
loop_
_entity_poly.entity_id
_entity_poly.type
_entity_poly.pdbx_seq_one_letter_code
_entity_poly.pdbx_strand_id
1 'polypeptide(L)'
;MNNTKAYQDLGIINPLESLVERTNTFLYGLWYNKHITQKQYEKLKVNKEEAELANLYFLPKTHKPGTPLRPIMASLKSPITGMLKWLDGLLRPLFNRLASETIISNGCQLIKQVERWSATYLTPATSFITMDVTDLYTMIPQE
;
A
#
# COMPACT_ATOMS: atom_id res chain seq x y z
N MET A 1 13.76 -1.47 14.84
CA MET A 1 13.71 -0.02 15.12
C MET A 1 14.10 0.16 16.58
N ASN A 2 14.95 1.12 16.94
CA ASN A 2 15.20 1.41 18.36
C ASN A 2 13.87 1.73 19.04
N ASN A 3 13.64 1.17 20.23
CA ASN A 3 12.44 1.36 21.06
C ASN A 3 12.25 2.85 21.37
N THR A 4 11.61 3.58 20.46
CA THR A 4 11.06 4.89 20.76
C THR A 4 9.84 4.64 21.66
N LYS A 5 9.67 5.41 22.75
CA LYS A 5 8.44 5.42 23.56
C LYS A 5 7.24 6.03 22.80
N ALA A 6 7.26 5.97 21.47
CA ALA A 6 6.30 6.60 20.58
C ALA A 6 5.03 5.74 20.38
N TYR A 7 5.10 4.45 20.69
CA TYR A 7 3.99 3.52 20.56
C TYR A 7 3.51 3.08 21.95
N GLN A 8 2.20 3.01 22.10
CA GLN A 8 1.56 2.45 23.28
C GLN A 8 1.19 1.00 22.98
N ASP A 9 1.71 0.07 23.78
CA ASP A 9 1.21 -1.30 23.80
C ASP A 9 -0.19 -1.30 24.44
N LEU A 10 -1.17 -1.86 23.74
CA LEU A 10 -2.53 -1.98 24.25
C LEU A 10 -2.68 -3.19 25.18
N GLY A 11 -1.72 -4.10 25.23
CA GLY A 11 -1.54 -5.08 26.31
C GLY A 11 -2.62 -6.17 26.44
N ILE A 12 -3.56 -6.27 25.50
CA ILE A 12 -4.68 -7.22 25.62
C ILE A 12 -4.26 -8.62 25.14
N ILE A 13 -3.64 -8.74 23.96
CA ILE A 13 -3.12 -9.98 23.37
C ILE A 13 -1.99 -9.59 22.40
N ASN A 14 -0.88 -10.34 22.37
CA ASN A 14 0.14 -10.20 21.32
C ASN A 14 -0.12 -11.21 20.18
N PRO A 15 -0.67 -10.80 19.02
CA PRO A 15 -0.98 -11.71 17.93
C PRO A 15 0.23 -12.06 17.04
N LEU A 16 1.44 -11.60 17.35
CA LEU A 16 2.60 -11.78 16.46
C LEU A 16 2.89 -13.25 16.18
N GLU A 17 2.91 -14.08 17.22
CA GLU A 17 3.22 -15.49 17.10
C GLU A 17 2.19 -16.23 16.22
N SER A 18 0.91 -16.05 16.53
CA SER A 18 -0.17 -16.67 15.75
C SER A 18 -0.22 -16.15 14.30
N LEU A 19 0.13 -14.88 14.07
CA LEU A 19 0.23 -14.31 12.72
C LEU A 19 1.41 -14.91 11.93
N VAL A 20 2.59 -15.09 12.56
CA VAL A 20 3.75 -15.75 11.95
C VAL A 20 3.42 -17.19 11.58
N GLU A 21 2.82 -17.94 12.50
CA GLU A 21 2.40 -19.32 12.27
C GLU A 21 1.42 -19.42 11.10
N ARG A 22 0.32 -18.65 11.13
CA ARG A 22 -0.68 -18.63 10.05
C ARG A 22 -0.05 -18.29 8.70
N THR A 23 0.85 -17.31 8.67
CA THR A 23 1.54 -16.89 7.43
C THR A 23 2.43 -18.01 6.90
N ASN A 24 3.23 -18.64 7.76
CA ASN A 24 4.10 -19.74 7.35
C ASN A 24 3.31 -21.00 6.95
N THR A 25 2.21 -21.31 7.62
CA THR A 25 1.29 -22.40 7.22
C THR A 25 0.70 -22.14 5.84
N PHE A 26 0.26 -20.92 5.57
CA PHE A 26 -0.25 -20.55 4.25
C PHE A 26 0.81 -20.69 3.16
N LEU A 27 2.02 -20.18 3.40
CA LEU A 27 3.15 -20.30 2.47
C LEU A 27 3.56 -21.76 2.23
N TYR A 28 3.55 -22.58 3.28
CA TYR A 28 3.78 -24.01 3.17
C TYR A 28 2.72 -24.67 2.27
N GLY A 29 1.45 -24.32 2.45
CA GLY A 29 0.37 -24.79 1.59
C GLY A 29 0.58 -24.42 0.12
N LEU A 30 1.00 -23.17 -0.18
CA LEU A 30 1.33 -22.76 -1.54
C LEU A 30 2.49 -23.57 -2.13
N TRP A 31 3.52 -23.83 -1.34
CA TRP A 31 4.69 -24.60 -1.77
C TRP A 31 4.36 -26.08 -1.99
N TYR A 32 3.67 -26.71 -1.02
CA TYR A 32 3.27 -28.11 -1.07
C TYR A 32 2.39 -28.40 -2.30
N ASN A 33 1.45 -27.49 -2.61
CA ASN A 33 0.60 -27.57 -3.79
C ASN A 33 1.27 -27.07 -5.08
N LYS A 34 2.58 -26.78 -5.05
CA LYS A 34 3.40 -26.35 -6.20
C LYS A 34 2.95 -25.04 -6.86
N HIS A 35 2.25 -24.16 -6.13
CA HIS A 35 1.92 -22.82 -6.59
C HIS A 35 3.13 -21.87 -6.54
N ILE A 36 4.10 -22.16 -5.67
CA ILE A 36 5.39 -21.45 -5.59
C ILE A 36 6.56 -22.42 -5.61
N THR A 37 7.69 -21.96 -6.13
CA THR A 37 8.95 -22.72 -6.17
C THR A 37 9.61 -22.80 -4.79
N GLN A 38 10.52 -23.77 -4.60
CA GLN A 38 11.36 -23.88 -3.41
C GLN A 38 12.06 -22.55 -3.06
N LYS A 39 12.70 -21.93 -4.06
CA LYS A 39 13.42 -20.66 -3.89
C LYS A 39 12.50 -19.52 -3.46
N GLN A 40 11.26 -19.47 -3.99
CA GLN A 40 10.27 -18.49 -3.56
C GLN A 40 9.81 -18.75 -2.13
N TYR A 41 9.54 -20.01 -1.78
CA TYR A 41 9.15 -20.39 -0.42
C TYR A 41 10.23 -20.00 0.61
N GLU A 42 11.48 -20.35 0.36
CA GLU A 42 12.61 -19.98 1.23
C GLU A 42 12.74 -18.47 1.41
N LYS A 43 12.53 -17.69 0.34
CA LYS A 43 12.56 -16.22 0.39
C LYS A 43 11.37 -15.61 1.13
N LEU A 44 10.20 -16.24 1.05
CA LEU A 44 8.95 -15.72 1.61
C LEU A 44 8.70 -16.15 3.05
N LYS A 45 9.27 -17.29 3.46
CA LYS A 45 9.13 -17.83 4.81
C LYS A 45 9.54 -16.78 5.84
N VAL A 46 8.71 -16.62 6.86
CA VAL A 46 8.89 -15.60 7.90
C VAL A 46 9.80 -16.15 8.99
N ASN A 47 10.88 -15.42 9.29
CA ASN A 47 11.68 -15.63 10.49
C ASN A 47 11.01 -14.93 11.69
N LYS A 48 10.65 -15.71 12.72
CA LYS A 48 9.97 -15.20 13.93
C LYS A 48 10.82 -14.16 14.68
N GLU A 49 12.14 -14.30 14.67
CA GLU A 49 13.06 -13.40 15.38
C GLU A 49 13.19 -12.03 14.71
N GLU A 50 12.88 -11.94 13.42
CA GLU A 50 12.99 -10.70 12.62
C GLU A 50 11.64 -10.01 12.41
N ALA A 51 10.54 -10.70 12.70
CA ALA A 51 9.18 -10.23 12.48
C ALA A 51 8.72 -9.30 13.61
N GLU A 52 8.00 -8.25 13.25
CA GLU A 52 7.38 -7.29 14.18
C GLU A 52 5.93 -7.06 13.77
N LEU A 53 5.05 -6.68 14.71
CA LEU A 53 3.70 -6.27 14.36
C LEU A 53 3.71 -4.96 13.57
N ALA A 54 2.67 -4.76 12.76
CA ALA A 54 2.47 -3.47 12.11
C ALA A 54 2.03 -2.44 13.15
N ASN A 55 2.66 -1.26 13.12
CA ASN A 55 2.35 -0.19 14.05
C ASN A 55 1.36 0.80 13.43
N LEU A 56 0.29 1.11 14.15
CA LEU A 56 -0.66 2.16 13.80
C LEU A 56 -0.23 3.47 14.46
N TYR A 57 -0.13 4.55 13.69
CA TYR A 57 0.06 5.89 14.21
C TYR A 57 -0.75 6.91 13.41
N PHE A 58 -0.87 8.12 13.93
CA PHE A 58 -1.71 9.16 13.35
C PHE A 58 -0.88 10.39 12.99
N LEU A 59 -1.01 10.86 11.75
CA LEU A 59 -0.38 12.11 11.30
C LEU A 59 -1.42 13.24 11.23
N PRO A 60 -1.16 14.42 11.79
CA PRO A 60 -2.07 15.55 11.68
C PRO A 60 -2.13 16.10 10.25
N LYS A 61 -3.34 16.31 9.72
CA LYS A 61 -3.57 17.04 8.46
C LYS A 61 -3.62 18.54 8.77
N THR A 62 -2.46 19.16 8.99
CA THR A 62 -2.32 20.58 9.41
C THR A 62 -2.91 21.61 8.44
N HIS A 63 -3.16 21.22 7.20
CA HIS A 63 -3.77 22.06 6.16
C HIS A 63 -5.31 22.02 6.15
N LYS A 64 -5.96 21.20 6.99
CA LYS A 64 -7.42 21.12 7.08
C LYS A 64 -7.95 21.71 8.40
N PRO A 65 -9.11 22.40 8.40
CA PRO A 65 -9.73 22.90 9.61
C PRO A 65 -9.93 21.79 10.66
N GLY A 66 -9.68 22.10 11.93
CA GLY A 66 -9.77 21.12 13.02
C GLY A 66 -8.65 20.07 13.06
N THR A 67 -7.65 20.16 12.17
CA THR A 67 -6.46 19.28 12.13
C THR A 67 -6.81 17.79 12.24
N PRO A 68 -7.67 17.25 11.36
CA PRO A 68 -8.04 15.84 11.41
C PRO A 68 -6.82 14.93 11.26
N LEU A 69 -6.88 13.75 11.86
CA LEU A 69 -5.80 12.78 11.83
C LEU A 69 -5.86 11.89 10.59
N ARG A 70 -4.70 11.49 10.08
CA ARG A 70 -4.54 10.46 9.04
C ARG A 70 -3.95 9.21 9.71
N PRO A 71 -4.70 8.09 9.81
CA PRO A 71 -4.13 6.84 10.27
C PRO A 71 -3.10 6.33 9.25
N ILE A 72 -1.95 5.86 9.74
CA ILE A 72 -0.88 5.24 8.95
C ILE A 72 -0.49 3.92 9.61
N MET A 73 -0.44 2.86 8.79
CA MET A 73 0.04 1.55 9.20
C MET A 73 1.48 1.35 8.71
N ALA A 74 2.44 1.28 9.63
CA ALA A 74 3.83 0.91 9.33
C ALA A 74 4.02 -0.59 9.51
N SER A 75 4.09 -1.33 8.40
CA SER A 75 4.16 -2.80 8.38
C SER A 75 5.47 -3.36 7.82
N LEU A 76 6.57 -2.60 7.80
CA LEU A 76 7.82 -3.00 7.12
C LEU A 76 8.35 -4.39 7.48
N LYS A 77 8.22 -4.78 8.76
CA LYS A 77 8.65 -6.09 9.29
C LYS A 77 7.49 -7.03 9.63
N SER A 78 6.29 -6.70 9.17
CA SER A 78 5.12 -7.54 9.39
C SER A 78 5.30 -8.90 8.70
N PRO A 79 4.84 -10.01 9.30
CA PRO A 79 4.91 -11.34 8.70
C PRO A 79 4.36 -11.41 7.26
N ILE A 80 3.35 -10.61 6.94
CA ILE A 80 2.71 -10.60 5.62
C ILE A 80 3.44 -9.78 4.56
N THR A 81 4.40 -8.93 4.94
CA THR A 81 4.98 -7.93 4.02
C THR A 81 5.76 -8.55 2.87
N GLY A 82 6.48 -9.65 3.10
CA GLY A 82 7.17 -10.38 2.05
C GLY A 82 6.20 -10.93 1.00
N MET A 83 5.11 -11.53 1.45
CA MET A 83 4.05 -12.08 0.60
C MET A 83 3.35 -10.98 -0.20
N LEU A 84 2.98 -9.87 0.43
CA LEU A 84 2.33 -8.74 -0.25
C LEU A 84 3.23 -8.13 -1.34
N LYS A 85 4.53 -7.98 -1.08
CA LYS A 85 5.49 -7.51 -2.09
C LYS A 85 5.62 -8.48 -3.27
N TRP A 86 5.58 -9.77 -3.01
CA TRP A 86 5.61 -10.77 -4.06
C TRP A 86 4.33 -10.74 -4.90
N LEU A 87 3.17 -10.63 -4.26
CA LEU A 87 1.88 -10.47 -4.93
C LEU A 87 1.84 -9.19 -5.78
N ASP A 88 2.30 -8.05 -5.24
CA ASP A 88 2.45 -6.81 -6.00
C ASP A 88 3.31 -7.04 -7.25
N GLY A 89 4.45 -7.72 -7.11
CA GLY A 89 5.30 -8.08 -8.24
C GLY A 89 4.59 -8.93 -9.32
N LEU A 90 3.71 -9.85 -8.93
CA LEU A 90 2.90 -10.64 -9.86
C LEU A 90 1.85 -9.80 -10.58
N LEU A 91 1.20 -8.87 -9.86
CA LEU A 91 0.14 -8.03 -10.40
C LEU A 91 0.69 -6.82 -11.19
N ARG A 92 1.95 -6.43 -10.93
CA ARG A 92 2.56 -5.22 -11.50
C ARG A 92 2.50 -5.14 -13.02
N PRO A 93 2.76 -6.21 -13.80
CA PRO A 93 2.64 -6.15 -15.25
C PRO A 93 1.22 -5.86 -15.72
N LEU A 94 0.21 -6.44 -15.06
CA LEU A 94 -1.20 -6.17 -15.36
C LEU A 94 -1.57 -4.73 -15.02
N PHE A 95 -1.18 -4.28 -13.83
CA PHE A 95 -1.38 -2.90 -13.40
C PHE A 95 -0.75 -1.92 -14.39
N ASN A 96 0.52 -2.10 -14.76
CA ASN A 96 1.21 -1.20 -15.68
C ASN A 96 0.53 -1.14 -17.06
N ARG A 97 -0.04 -2.26 -17.54
CA ARG A 97 -0.78 -2.30 -18.80
C ARG A 97 -2.10 -1.53 -18.73
N LEU A 98 -2.85 -1.66 -17.64
CA LEU A 98 -4.14 -0.96 -17.46
C LEU A 98 -3.94 0.52 -17.09
N ALA A 99 -2.88 0.81 -16.35
CA ALA A 99 -2.54 2.13 -15.86
C ALA A 99 -1.96 3.04 -16.94
N SER A 100 -1.40 2.50 -18.03
CA SER A 100 -0.67 3.31 -19.03
C SER A 100 -1.52 4.41 -19.67
N GLU A 101 -2.85 4.22 -19.71
CA GLU A 101 -3.79 5.17 -20.31
C GLU A 101 -4.52 6.04 -19.26
N THR A 102 -4.54 5.60 -18.00
CA THR A 102 -5.40 6.19 -16.96
C THR A 102 -4.62 6.88 -15.84
N ILE A 103 -3.31 6.62 -15.72
CA ILE A 103 -2.48 7.15 -14.65
C ILE A 103 -1.50 8.19 -15.17
N ILE A 104 -1.46 9.32 -14.45
CA ILE A 104 -0.44 10.34 -14.60
C ILE A 104 0.63 10.10 -13.54
N SER A 105 1.84 9.76 -13.96
CA SER A 105 2.89 9.27 -13.05
C SER A 105 3.60 10.39 -12.30
N ASN A 106 3.59 11.63 -12.82
CA ASN A 106 4.21 12.80 -12.19
C ASN A 106 3.68 14.12 -12.77
N GLY A 107 3.98 15.23 -12.09
CA GLY A 107 3.55 16.56 -12.49
C GLY A 107 4.12 17.04 -13.84
N CYS A 108 5.34 16.66 -14.20
CA CYS A 108 5.92 17.03 -15.50
C CYS A 108 5.16 16.38 -16.66
N GLN A 109 4.72 15.13 -16.49
CA GLN A 109 3.87 14.43 -17.46
C GLN A 109 2.51 15.12 -17.59
N LEU A 110 1.90 15.51 -16.46
CA LEU A 110 0.64 16.26 -16.44
C LEU A 110 0.76 17.55 -17.27
N ILE A 111 1.76 18.38 -16.98
CA ILE A 111 1.97 19.66 -17.65
C ILE A 111 2.09 19.46 -19.16
N LYS A 112 2.95 18.53 -19.61
CA LYS A 112 3.12 18.24 -21.04
C LYS A 112 1.83 17.76 -21.72
N GLN A 113 1.02 16.97 -21.03
CA GLN A 113 -0.27 16.52 -21.57
C GLN A 113 -1.26 17.68 -21.69
N VAL A 114 -1.34 18.53 -20.66
CA VAL A 114 -2.21 19.72 -20.67
C VAL A 114 -1.77 20.72 -21.74
N GLU A 115 -0.46 20.96 -21.90
CA GLU A 115 0.08 21.83 -22.96
C GLU A 115 -0.31 21.33 -24.35
N ARG A 116 -0.10 20.03 -24.63
CA ARG A 116 -0.49 19.42 -25.91
C ARG A 116 -1.98 19.51 -26.16
N TRP A 117 -2.80 19.21 -25.16
CA TRP A 117 -4.24 19.33 -25.26
C TRP A 117 -4.65 20.79 -25.50
N SER A 118 -4.02 21.74 -24.81
CA SER A 118 -4.35 23.16 -24.92
C SER A 118 -4.08 23.73 -26.31
N ALA A 119 -3.03 23.25 -26.99
CA ALA A 119 -2.69 23.68 -28.34
C ALA A 119 -3.79 23.37 -29.38
N THR A 120 -4.68 22.41 -29.10
CA THR A 120 -5.74 21.99 -30.02
C THR A 120 -7.15 22.35 -29.52
N TYR A 121 -7.39 22.28 -28.21
CA TYR A 121 -8.75 22.30 -27.64
C TYR A 121 -9.04 23.48 -26.73
N LEU A 122 -8.03 24.30 -26.37
CA LEU A 122 -8.25 25.44 -25.48
C LEU A 122 -8.93 26.58 -26.23
N THR A 123 -10.07 27.05 -25.71
CA THR A 123 -10.81 28.19 -26.24
C THR A 123 -11.12 29.17 -25.11
N PRO A 124 -11.48 30.43 -25.42
CA PRO A 124 -11.94 31.38 -24.40
C PRO A 124 -13.17 30.93 -23.61
N ALA A 125 -13.95 29.98 -24.13
CA ALA A 125 -15.14 29.43 -23.46
C ALA A 125 -14.83 28.19 -22.60
N THR A 126 -13.60 27.69 -22.63
CA THR A 126 -13.21 26.49 -21.88
C THR A 126 -13.19 26.77 -20.38
N SER A 127 -13.89 25.94 -19.60
CA SER A 127 -13.88 26.00 -18.14
C SER A 127 -13.14 24.79 -17.56
N PHE A 128 -12.34 25.04 -16.51
CA PHE A 128 -11.65 23.98 -15.76
C PHE A 128 -12.43 23.67 -14.49
N ILE A 129 -12.58 22.38 -14.19
CA ILE A 129 -13.23 21.89 -12.99
C ILE A 129 -12.21 21.05 -12.22
N THR A 130 -12.07 21.33 -10.94
CA THR A 130 -11.25 20.53 -10.02
C THR A 130 -12.16 19.74 -9.09
N MET A 131 -11.80 18.48 -8.86
CA MET A 131 -12.52 17.57 -7.98
C MET A 131 -11.51 16.89 -7.06
N ASP A 132 -11.86 16.74 -5.78
CA ASP A 132 -11.07 16.00 -4.79
C ASP A 132 -11.88 14.79 -4.32
N VAL A 133 -11.23 13.63 -4.24
CA VAL A 133 -11.84 12.41 -3.71
C VAL A 133 -11.44 12.27 -2.25
N THR A 134 -12.44 12.29 -1.36
CA THR A 134 -12.20 12.10 0.07
C THR A 134 -12.06 10.62 0.43
N ASP A 135 -11.12 10.31 1.32
CA ASP A 135 -11.02 9.00 1.99
C ASP A 135 -10.88 7.80 1.03
N LEU A 136 -10.16 8.00 -0.08
CA LEU A 136 -9.94 7.02 -1.15
C LEU A 136 -9.54 5.62 -0.67
N TYR A 137 -8.68 5.52 0.36
CA TYR A 137 -8.21 4.23 0.88
C TYR A 137 -9.19 3.53 1.82
N THR A 138 -10.03 4.28 2.53
CA THR A 138 -10.97 3.73 3.52
C THR A 138 -12.38 3.52 2.96
N MET A 139 -12.66 4.04 1.76
CA MET A 139 -13.96 3.95 1.08
C MET A 139 -13.94 3.03 -0.15
N ILE A 140 -13.02 2.06 -0.20
CA ILE A 140 -12.98 1.05 -1.27
C ILE A 140 -14.14 0.05 -1.04
N PRO A 141 -15.10 -0.09 -1.97
CA PRO A 141 -16.19 -1.06 -1.86
C PRO A 141 -15.65 -2.48 -1.63
N GLN A 142 -16.29 -3.24 -0.76
CA GLN A 142 -15.89 -4.60 -0.40
C GLN A 142 -16.71 -5.69 -1.13
N GLU A 143 -17.60 -5.27 -2.03
CA GLU A 143 -18.55 -6.11 -2.78
C GLU A 143 -18.46 -5.83 -4.28
#